data_AF-A0A6M2BLH3-F1
#
_entry.id   AF-A0A6M2BLH3-F1
#
_cell.length_a   1.000
_cell.length_b   1.000
_cell.length_c   1.000
_cell.angle_alpha   90.00
_cell.angle_beta   90.00
_cell.angle_gamma   90.00
#
_symmetry.space_group_name_H-M   'P 1'
#
loop_
_entity.id
_entity.type
_entity.pdbx_description
1 polymer ?
#
loop_
_entity_poly.entity_id
_entity_poly.type
_entity_poly.pdbx_seq_one_letter_code
_entity_poly.pdbx_strand_id
1 'polypeptide(L)'
;MLSLALGACTGGASDQNSDTSVVDAAQQHILFVGNSFTHGRYAPVRQYNSGGSAAPVGGSTLVVDENEAARGARAEDNEVGPYGGIPGLFAEFAAEAGLDYDVHIETISSATLQTHINAALDVIADPKWDSVVLQEQSTKPLPAGLADGGNSNPAGFCNSVQTLERDVHAVAPTAAIYLYETWPRADAARSLAGDPSQAGFDTDYAAALERLDNAYHDAYYRAAALAGGIRAVAPVGEAWQRAWTQGVAEANPYTGSSGLPSLWYGIKSVNDPAISSPDRYHPSVEGAYLAALVLFQQITAVDVRTLGGGEQAATSLGLAQNLAVQLQEIAWQSVTRENAALVNADPDPCTAMP
;
A
#
# COMPACT_ATOMS: atom_id res chain seq x y z
N MET A 1 -55.61 57.15 27.49
CA MET A 1 -54.59 56.71 28.45
C MET A 1 -55.08 55.45 29.14
N LEU A 2 -54.34 54.35 28.92
CA LEU A 2 -54.18 53.12 29.71
C LEU A 2 -55.32 52.59 30.61
N SER A 3 -55.88 51.42 30.25
CA SER A 3 -55.92 50.22 31.10
C SER A 3 -56.45 48.97 30.37
N LEU A 4 -55.71 47.88 30.57
CA LEU A 4 -56.05 46.44 30.64
C LEU A 4 -57.12 45.83 29.70
N ALA A 5 -56.73 44.75 29.02
CA ALA A 5 -57.25 43.39 29.30
C ALA A 5 -56.48 42.32 28.51
N LEU A 6 -56.15 41.22 29.19
CA LEU A 6 -55.64 39.99 28.58
C LEU A 6 -56.72 39.33 27.71
N GLY A 7 -56.33 38.86 26.53
CA GLY A 7 -57.08 37.91 25.71
C GLY A 7 -56.14 36.82 25.22
N ALA A 8 -56.43 35.57 25.59
CA ALA A 8 -55.78 34.40 25.04
C ALA A 8 -56.52 33.97 23.76
N CYS A 9 -55.77 33.55 22.73
CA CYS A 9 -56.14 32.49 21.77
C CYS A 9 -54.97 32.17 20.82
N THR A 10 -54.51 30.92 20.88
CA THR A 10 -53.94 30.01 19.86
C THR A 10 -53.53 30.55 18.47
N GLY A 11 -52.33 30.16 18.03
CA GLY A 11 -51.90 30.15 16.62
C GLY A 11 -50.40 29.92 16.50
N GLY A 12 -50.00 28.89 15.75
CA GLY A 12 -48.62 28.40 15.66
C GLY A 12 -47.68 29.21 14.79
N ALA A 13 -46.39 28.86 14.86
CA ALA A 13 -45.45 28.75 13.74
C ALA A 13 -44.06 28.40 14.32
N SER A 14 -43.58 27.24 13.93
CA SER A 14 -42.18 26.85 13.94
C SER A 14 -41.41 27.64 12.87
N ASP A 15 -40.24 28.17 13.20
CA ASP A 15 -39.13 28.41 12.27
C ASP A 15 -37.84 28.12 13.07
N GLN A 16 -37.05 27.07 12.76
CA GLN A 16 -36.08 26.99 11.64
C GLN A 16 -34.98 28.06 11.80
N ASN A 17 -33.69 27.81 11.66
CA ASN A 17 -32.88 26.63 11.35
C ASN A 17 -31.42 27.12 11.50
N SER A 18 -30.54 26.37 12.15
CA SER A 18 -29.09 26.51 11.93
C SER A 18 -28.51 25.11 11.81
N ASP A 19 -29.00 24.41 10.81
CA ASP A 19 -28.39 23.19 10.28
C ASP A 19 -27.09 23.60 9.59
N THR A 20 -25.97 23.44 10.30
CA THR A 20 -24.67 23.31 9.66
C THR A 20 -24.67 21.96 8.97
N SER A 21 -25.15 21.95 7.72
CA SER A 21 -24.98 20.84 6.81
C SER A 21 -23.48 20.66 6.56
N VAL A 22 -22.84 19.84 7.40
CA VAL A 22 -21.64 19.13 7.00
C VAL A 22 -22.11 18.28 5.83
N VAL A 23 -21.66 18.61 4.63
CA VAL A 23 -21.79 17.72 3.47
C VAL A 23 -21.11 16.43 3.89
N ASP A 24 -21.92 15.42 4.19
CA ASP A 24 -21.49 14.04 4.30
C ASP A 24 -20.78 13.72 2.99
N ALA A 25 -19.46 13.57 3.02
CA ALA A 25 -18.73 13.16 1.83
C ALA A 25 -19.24 11.76 1.52
N ALA A 26 -19.74 11.54 0.30
CA ALA A 26 -20.14 10.20 -0.12
C ALA A 26 -19.00 9.22 0.17
N GLN A 27 -19.32 8.10 0.81
CA GLN A 27 -18.40 7.00 1.09
C GLN A 27 -17.49 6.74 -0.12
N GLN A 28 -16.18 6.68 0.12
CA GLN A 28 -15.18 6.46 -0.92
C GLN A 28 -14.89 4.97 -1.07
N HIS A 29 -15.15 4.41 -2.25
CA HIS A 29 -14.88 3.00 -2.54
C HIS A 29 -13.49 2.82 -3.13
N ILE A 30 -12.64 2.04 -2.46
CA ILE A 30 -11.25 1.80 -2.88
C ILE A 30 -10.94 0.31 -2.99
N LEU A 31 -10.34 -0.10 -4.11
CA LEU A 31 -9.85 -1.45 -4.32
C LEU A 31 -8.32 -1.50 -4.31
N PHE A 32 -7.74 -2.38 -3.48
CA PHE A 32 -6.32 -2.72 -3.51
C PHE A 32 -6.11 -4.04 -4.26
N VAL A 33 -5.46 -3.98 -5.41
CA VAL A 33 -5.15 -5.14 -6.27
C VAL A 33 -3.68 -5.51 -6.11
N GLY A 34 -3.39 -6.77 -5.81
CA GLY A 34 -2.00 -7.23 -5.75
C GLY A 34 -1.80 -8.68 -5.31
N ASN A 35 -0.71 -8.93 -4.62
CA ASN A 35 -0.34 -10.27 -4.16
C ASN A 35 0.10 -10.26 -2.69
N SER A 36 1.00 -11.15 -2.32
CA SER A 36 1.49 -11.30 -0.96
C SER A 36 2.26 -10.10 -0.39
N PHE A 37 2.62 -9.14 -1.23
CA PHE A 37 3.13 -7.84 -0.78
C PHE A 37 2.01 -6.88 -0.35
N THR A 38 0.79 -7.07 -0.87
CA THR A 38 -0.39 -6.29 -0.49
C THR A 38 -1.09 -6.88 0.73
N HIS A 39 -1.34 -8.21 0.75
CA HIS A 39 -1.86 -8.84 1.97
C HIS A 39 -0.79 -9.02 3.05
N GLY A 40 0.50 -8.92 2.72
CA GLY A 40 1.60 -8.89 3.70
C GLY A 40 2.11 -10.27 4.15
N ARG A 41 1.54 -11.37 3.63
CA ARG A 41 1.94 -12.79 3.80
C ARG A 41 1.86 -13.36 5.21
N TYR A 42 2.27 -12.61 6.23
CA TYR A 42 2.50 -13.11 7.57
C TYR A 42 1.52 -12.48 8.57
N ALA A 43 1.04 -13.29 9.52
CA ALA A 43 0.32 -12.76 10.67
C ALA A 43 1.24 -11.87 11.54
N PRO A 44 0.69 -10.84 12.20
CA PRO A 44 -0.74 -10.45 12.21
C PRO A 44 -1.20 -9.65 10.99
N VAL A 45 -0.29 -9.11 10.17
CA VAL A 45 -0.63 -8.22 9.05
C VAL A 45 -1.58 -8.88 8.05
N ARG A 46 -1.35 -10.15 7.69
CA ARG A 46 -2.16 -10.89 6.70
C ARG A 46 -3.67 -10.78 6.91
N GLN A 47 -4.11 -10.85 8.16
CA GLN A 47 -5.53 -10.83 8.52
C GLN A 47 -5.94 -9.53 9.24
N TYR A 48 -5.07 -8.52 9.28
CA TYR A 48 -5.33 -7.28 10.01
C TYR A 48 -6.59 -6.60 9.48
N ASN A 49 -7.59 -6.44 10.35
CA ASN A 49 -8.92 -5.95 10.03
C ASN A 49 -9.63 -6.64 8.83
N SER A 50 -9.37 -7.92 8.61
CA SER A 50 -10.11 -8.69 7.60
C SER A 50 -11.60 -8.78 7.97
N GLY A 51 -12.47 -8.36 7.04
CA GLY A 51 -13.93 -8.47 7.14
C GLY A 51 -14.52 -9.66 6.40
N GLY A 52 -13.69 -10.41 5.64
CA GLY A 52 -14.20 -11.38 4.66
C GLY A 52 -15.12 -10.72 3.65
N SER A 53 -16.24 -11.35 3.33
CA SER A 53 -17.25 -10.82 2.39
C SER A 53 -18.19 -9.78 3.03
N ALA A 54 -17.96 -9.39 4.29
CA ALA A 54 -18.84 -8.44 4.97
C ALA A 54 -18.60 -7.02 4.42
N ALA A 55 -19.55 -6.50 3.64
CA ALA A 55 -19.58 -5.11 3.19
C ALA A 55 -20.20 -4.20 4.28
N PRO A 56 -19.41 -3.44 5.04
CA PRO A 56 -19.91 -2.60 6.12
C PRO A 56 -20.72 -1.42 5.55
N VAL A 57 -21.66 -0.88 6.32
CA VAL A 57 -22.39 0.34 5.95
C VAL A 57 -21.65 1.55 6.51
N GLY A 58 -21.19 2.45 5.65
CA GLY A 58 -20.36 3.60 6.03
C GLY A 58 -18.93 3.21 6.42
N GLY A 59 -18.14 4.22 6.79
CA GLY A 59 -16.71 4.06 7.03
C GLY A 59 -16.41 2.99 8.07
N SER A 60 -15.56 2.03 7.71
CA SER A 60 -15.23 0.89 8.55
C SER A 60 -13.74 0.62 8.56
N THR A 61 -13.25 0.05 9.65
CA THR A 61 -11.90 -0.50 9.70
C THR A 61 -11.81 -1.84 8.97
N LEU A 62 -12.93 -2.52 8.71
CA LEU A 62 -12.96 -3.82 8.06
C LEU A 62 -12.70 -3.72 6.55
N VAL A 63 -11.89 -4.66 6.05
CA VAL A 63 -11.61 -4.81 4.62
C VAL A 63 -12.49 -5.91 4.03
N VAL A 64 -13.14 -5.60 2.93
CA VAL A 64 -13.87 -6.58 2.11
C VAL A 64 -12.87 -7.35 1.25
N ASP A 65 -12.83 -8.65 1.43
CA ASP A 65 -12.00 -9.55 0.62
C ASP A 65 -12.79 -10.08 -0.58
N GLU A 66 -12.48 -9.55 -1.76
CA GLU A 66 -13.12 -9.95 -3.01
C GLU A 66 -12.80 -11.41 -3.40
N ASN A 67 -11.76 -12.00 -2.80
CA ASN A 67 -11.31 -13.38 -3.05
C ASN A 67 -11.91 -14.43 -2.11
N GLU A 68 -12.50 -14.08 -0.96
CA GLU A 68 -12.89 -15.05 0.08
C GLU A 68 -13.79 -16.18 -0.48
N ALA A 69 -14.81 -15.81 -1.28
CA ALA A 69 -15.73 -16.77 -1.89
C ALA A 69 -15.28 -17.26 -3.28
N ALA A 70 -14.18 -16.72 -3.81
CA ALA A 70 -13.73 -16.97 -5.17
C ALA A 70 -13.18 -18.39 -5.36
N ARG A 71 -13.16 -18.85 -6.61
CA ARG A 71 -12.70 -20.20 -7.00
C ARG A 71 -11.74 -20.10 -8.18
N GLY A 72 -11.03 -21.20 -8.45
CA GLY A 72 -10.13 -21.28 -9.60
C GLY A 72 -8.93 -20.34 -9.44
N ALA A 73 -8.64 -19.52 -10.46
CA ALA A 73 -7.46 -18.66 -10.47
C ALA A 73 -7.42 -17.59 -9.35
N ARG A 74 -8.59 -17.29 -8.76
CA ARG A 74 -8.76 -16.32 -7.67
C ARG A 74 -8.90 -16.97 -6.28
N ALA A 75 -8.78 -18.30 -6.19
CA ALA A 75 -8.97 -19.03 -4.92
C ALA A 75 -7.79 -18.86 -3.97
N GLU A 76 -8.09 -18.77 -2.68
CA GLU A 76 -7.12 -18.66 -1.57
C GLU A 76 -6.61 -20.03 -1.09
N ASP A 77 -6.23 -20.89 -2.03
CA ASP A 77 -5.94 -22.29 -1.71
C ASP A 77 -4.58 -22.49 -1.03
N ASN A 78 -3.63 -21.57 -1.25
CA ASN A 78 -2.23 -21.71 -0.83
C ASN A 78 -1.85 -20.82 0.37
N GLU A 79 -2.67 -19.83 0.67
CA GLU A 79 -2.51 -18.95 1.83
C GLU A 79 -3.89 -18.72 2.42
N VAL A 80 -4.01 -18.86 3.75
CA VAL A 80 -5.32 -18.82 4.40
C VAL A 80 -5.75 -17.37 4.59
N GLY A 81 -6.75 -16.94 3.83
CA GLY A 81 -7.52 -15.73 4.09
C GLY A 81 -8.67 -15.98 5.09
N PRO A 82 -9.68 -15.10 5.15
CA PRO A 82 -9.78 -13.88 4.35
C PRO A 82 -8.68 -12.87 4.70
N TYR A 83 -8.24 -12.08 3.74
CA TYR A 83 -7.20 -11.09 3.89
C TYR A 83 -7.74 -9.72 4.34
N GLY A 84 -6.92 -9.01 5.10
CA GLY A 84 -7.10 -7.58 5.36
C GLY A 84 -5.83 -6.80 5.04
N GLY A 85 -4.68 -7.28 5.52
CA GLY A 85 -3.37 -6.89 4.99
C GLY A 85 -3.00 -5.43 5.24
N ILE A 86 -2.20 -4.89 4.31
CA ILE A 86 -1.86 -3.46 4.26
C ILE A 86 -3.10 -2.58 4.04
N PRO A 87 -4.11 -2.99 3.23
CA PRO A 87 -5.39 -2.27 3.17
C PRO A 87 -6.10 -2.16 4.52
N GLY A 88 -5.97 -3.14 5.41
CA GLY A 88 -6.55 -3.08 6.76
C GLY A 88 -5.90 -2.04 7.67
N LEU A 89 -4.59 -1.82 7.50
CA LEU A 89 -3.88 -0.72 8.16
C LEU A 89 -4.36 0.63 7.61
N PHE A 90 -4.52 0.75 6.29
CA PHE A 90 -5.10 1.93 5.66
C PHE A 90 -6.50 2.23 6.19
N ALA A 91 -7.37 1.22 6.31
CA ALA A 91 -8.72 1.35 6.83
C ALA A 91 -8.74 1.85 8.29
N GLU A 92 -7.80 1.39 9.12
CA GLU A 92 -7.62 1.90 10.48
C GLU A 92 -7.27 3.39 10.48
N PHE A 93 -6.32 3.82 9.64
CA PHE A 93 -5.92 5.22 9.54
C PHE A 93 -7.06 6.11 9.03
N ALA A 94 -7.83 5.62 8.05
CA ALA A 94 -9.00 6.31 7.53
C ALA A 94 -10.06 6.51 8.61
N ALA A 95 -10.38 5.46 9.38
CA ALA A 95 -11.31 5.56 10.49
C ALA A 95 -10.82 6.52 11.58
N GLU A 96 -9.53 6.46 11.94
CA GLU A 96 -8.92 7.36 12.94
C GLU A 96 -8.91 8.83 12.47
N ALA A 97 -8.73 9.07 11.17
CA ALA A 97 -8.80 10.39 10.56
C ALA A 97 -10.24 10.89 10.29
N GLY A 98 -11.26 10.07 10.57
CA GLY A 98 -12.67 10.40 10.33
C GLY A 98 -13.06 10.41 8.85
N LEU A 99 -12.36 9.66 8.00
CA LEU A 99 -12.66 9.48 6.59
C LEU A 99 -13.56 8.27 6.37
N ASP A 100 -14.59 8.42 5.54
CA ASP A 100 -15.51 7.34 5.18
C ASP A 100 -14.98 6.58 3.96
N TYR A 101 -14.24 5.50 4.20
CA TYR A 101 -13.76 4.57 3.18
C TYR A 101 -14.43 3.20 3.30
N ASP A 102 -14.83 2.67 2.15
CA ASP A 102 -15.15 1.27 1.92
C ASP A 102 -13.94 0.61 1.25
N VAL A 103 -13.18 -0.15 2.04
CA VAL A 103 -11.87 -0.68 1.64
C VAL A 103 -12.01 -2.13 1.19
N HIS A 104 -11.56 -2.40 -0.04
CA HIS A 104 -11.58 -3.73 -0.63
C HIS A 104 -10.18 -4.21 -0.98
N ILE A 105 -9.99 -5.53 -0.94
CA ILE A 105 -8.76 -6.20 -1.37
C ILE A 105 -9.08 -7.29 -2.40
N GLU A 106 -8.34 -7.28 -3.52
CA GLU A 106 -8.30 -8.35 -4.51
C GLU A 106 -6.84 -8.82 -4.61
N THR A 107 -6.51 -9.94 -3.97
CA THR A 107 -5.15 -10.48 -4.00
C THR A 107 -5.06 -11.92 -4.45
N ILE A 108 -4.07 -12.20 -5.30
CA ILE A 108 -3.70 -13.55 -5.71
C ILE A 108 -2.21 -13.74 -5.40
N SER A 109 -1.87 -14.65 -4.51
CA SER A 109 -0.48 -14.83 -4.08
C SER A 109 0.47 -15.13 -5.25
N SER A 110 1.64 -14.49 -5.25
CA SER A 110 2.63 -14.50 -6.35
C SER A 110 2.15 -13.96 -7.71
N ALA A 111 0.92 -13.47 -7.82
CA ALA A 111 0.37 -13.02 -9.09
C ALA A 111 1.02 -11.74 -9.59
N THR A 112 1.02 -11.61 -10.92
CA THR A 112 1.36 -10.37 -11.61
C THR A 112 0.10 -9.59 -11.94
N LEU A 113 0.18 -8.30 -12.27
CA LEU A 113 -0.97 -7.54 -12.77
C LEU A 113 -1.59 -8.20 -14.03
N GLN A 114 -0.78 -8.81 -14.88
CA GLN A 114 -1.27 -9.61 -16.02
C GLN A 114 -2.12 -10.82 -15.59
N THR A 115 -1.78 -11.44 -14.47
CA THR A 115 -2.57 -12.53 -13.90
C THR A 115 -3.93 -12.01 -13.44
N HIS A 116 -3.97 -10.83 -12.79
CA HIS A 116 -5.21 -10.18 -12.40
C HIS A 116 -6.08 -9.79 -13.60
N ILE A 117 -5.50 -9.23 -14.66
CA ILE A 117 -6.22 -8.96 -15.93
C ILE A 117 -6.90 -10.22 -16.46
N ASN A 118 -6.24 -11.38 -16.36
CA ASN A 118 -6.79 -12.63 -16.89
C ASN A 118 -7.85 -13.25 -15.98
N ALA A 119 -7.84 -12.95 -14.68
CA ALA A 119 -8.60 -13.68 -13.67
C ALA A 119 -9.70 -12.86 -12.98
N ALA A 120 -9.49 -11.55 -12.81
CA ALA A 120 -10.25 -10.67 -11.92
C ALA A 120 -10.65 -9.33 -12.56
N LEU A 121 -10.57 -9.22 -13.90
CA LEU A 121 -10.85 -7.94 -14.58
C LEU A 121 -12.27 -7.43 -14.32
N ASP A 122 -13.24 -8.32 -14.12
CA ASP A 122 -14.62 -7.99 -13.77
C ASP A 122 -14.76 -7.36 -12.38
N VAL A 123 -13.86 -7.68 -11.45
CA VAL A 123 -13.77 -7.04 -10.13
C VAL A 123 -13.03 -5.71 -10.22
N ILE A 124 -11.97 -5.64 -11.02
CA ILE A 124 -11.12 -4.45 -11.10
C ILE A 124 -11.79 -3.35 -11.92
N ALA A 125 -12.37 -3.69 -13.08
CA ALA A 125 -13.13 -2.78 -13.93
C ALA A 125 -14.61 -2.78 -13.52
N ASP A 126 -14.88 -2.34 -12.29
CA ASP A 126 -16.24 -2.10 -11.77
C ASP A 126 -16.49 -0.58 -11.69
N PRO A 127 -17.64 -0.08 -12.16
CA PRO A 127 -17.99 1.35 -12.10
C PRO A 127 -18.11 1.92 -10.67
N LYS A 128 -18.13 1.08 -9.62
CA LYS A 128 -18.27 1.53 -8.23
C LYS A 128 -17.01 2.18 -7.65
N TRP A 129 -15.83 1.93 -8.23
CA TRP A 129 -14.57 2.36 -7.62
C TRP A 129 -14.32 3.86 -7.80
N ASP A 130 -14.09 4.55 -6.69
CA ASP A 130 -13.52 5.90 -6.67
C ASP A 130 -11.99 5.85 -6.78
N SER A 131 -11.37 4.77 -6.28
CA SER A 131 -9.92 4.58 -6.34
C SER A 131 -9.54 3.12 -6.57
N VAL A 132 -8.48 2.89 -7.34
CA VAL A 132 -7.88 1.57 -7.55
C VAL A 132 -6.38 1.66 -7.33
N VAL A 133 -5.85 0.81 -6.47
CA VAL A 133 -4.42 0.73 -6.15
C VAL A 133 -3.85 -0.55 -6.77
N LEU A 134 -2.81 -0.41 -7.59
CA LEU A 134 -2.22 -1.50 -8.36
C LEU A 134 -0.81 -1.82 -7.87
N GLN A 135 -0.62 -3.02 -7.32
CA GLN A 135 0.67 -3.55 -6.90
C GLN A 135 1.13 -4.68 -7.83
N GLU A 136 2.29 -4.52 -8.47
CA GLU A 136 2.88 -5.55 -9.34
C GLU A 136 3.77 -6.52 -8.56
N GLN A 137 3.91 -7.76 -9.05
CA GLN A 137 4.86 -8.73 -8.52
C GLN A 137 6.28 -8.15 -8.43
N SER A 138 6.90 -8.25 -7.25
CA SER A 138 8.11 -7.49 -6.90
C SER A 138 9.28 -7.63 -7.87
N THR A 139 9.48 -8.78 -8.53
CA THR A 139 10.61 -8.94 -9.47
C THR A 139 10.30 -8.47 -10.89
N LYS A 140 9.02 -8.29 -11.24
CA LYS A 140 8.59 -8.05 -12.62
C LYS A 140 8.93 -6.66 -13.17
N PRO A 141 8.81 -5.56 -12.39
CA PRO A 141 9.25 -4.24 -12.82
C PRO A 141 10.77 -4.10 -13.00
N LEU A 142 11.55 -5.02 -12.42
CA LEU A 142 13.01 -4.94 -12.43
C LEU A 142 13.60 -5.45 -13.75
N PRO A 143 14.68 -4.85 -14.26
CA PRO A 143 15.50 -5.43 -15.32
C PRO A 143 16.04 -6.80 -14.94
N ALA A 144 16.29 -7.68 -15.93
CA ALA A 144 16.69 -9.07 -15.69
C ALA A 144 17.94 -9.21 -14.83
N GLY A 145 18.91 -8.30 -14.99
CA GLY A 145 20.14 -8.27 -14.19
C GLY A 145 19.96 -7.89 -12.71
N LEU A 146 18.77 -7.42 -12.32
CA LEU A 146 18.44 -7.02 -10.95
C LEU A 146 17.39 -7.93 -10.29
N ALA A 147 16.68 -8.74 -11.07
CA ALA A 147 15.55 -9.54 -10.59
C ALA A 147 15.93 -10.84 -9.85
N ASP A 148 17.22 -11.14 -9.68
CA ASP A 148 17.74 -12.33 -8.98
C ASP A 148 17.10 -13.66 -9.45
N GLY A 149 17.01 -13.86 -10.77
CA GLY A 149 16.36 -15.04 -11.36
C GLY A 149 14.83 -15.05 -11.26
N GLY A 150 14.24 -13.95 -10.80
CA GLY A 150 12.80 -13.73 -10.75
C GLY A 150 12.15 -13.45 -12.11
N ASN A 151 10.86 -13.15 -12.07
CA ASN A 151 10.01 -12.98 -13.26
C ASN A 151 10.13 -11.58 -13.88
N SER A 152 11.35 -11.15 -14.20
CA SER A 152 11.62 -9.85 -14.83
C SER A 152 10.89 -9.73 -16.17
N ASN A 153 10.02 -8.73 -16.28
CA ASN A 153 9.45 -8.27 -17.54
C ASN A 153 8.91 -6.83 -17.38
N PRO A 154 9.80 -5.82 -17.34
CA PRO A 154 9.40 -4.43 -17.15
C PRO A 154 8.41 -3.94 -18.21
N ALA A 155 8.63 -4.27 -19.49
CA ALA A 155 7.70 -3.95 -20.57
C ALA A 155 6.30 -4.55 -20.36
N GLY A 156 6.24 -5.80 -19.88
CA GLY A 156 4.99 -6.48 -19.54
C GLY A 156 4.27 -5.85 -18.33
N PHE A 157 5.01 -5.35 -17.35
CA PHE A 157 4.45 -4.54 -16.26
C PHE A 157 3.80 -3.26 -16.81
N CYS A 158 4.54 -2.48 -17.62
CA CYS A 158 4.01 -1.22 -18.17
C CYS A 158 2.77 -1.44 -19.05
N ASN A 159 2.75 -2.50 -19.87
CA ASN A 159 1.57 -2.87 -20.67
C ASN A 159 0.38 -3.27 -19.77
N SER A 160 0.64 -3.95 -18.66
CA SER A 160 -0.43 -4.32 -17.71
C SER A 160 -1.03 -3.08 -17.05
N VAL A 161 -0.20 -2.09 -16.69
CA VAL A 161 -0.67 -0.80 -16.16
C VAL A 161 -1.52 -0.05 -17.19
N GLN A 162 -1.09 0.05 -18.45
CA GLN A 162 -1.87 0.69 -19.52
C GLN A 162 -3.21 -0.02 -19.77
N THR A 163 -3.23 -1.35 -19.69
CA THR A 163 -4.45 -2.15 -19.87
C THR A 163 -5.44 -1.89 -18.74
N LEU A 164 -4.99 -1.98 -17.48
CA LEU A 164 -5.84 -1.75 -16.32
C LEU A 164 -6.33 -0.31 -16.22
N GLU A 165 -5.48 0.68 -16.52
CA GLU A 165 -5.89 2.09 -16.57
C GLU A 165 -7.04 2.32 -17.56
N ARG A 166 -6.87 1.85 -18.80
CA ARG A 166 -7.89 1.97 -19.84
C ARG A 166 -9.20 1.29 -19.44
N ASP A 167 -9.11 0.07 -18.93
CA ASP A 167 -10.29 -0.75 -18.65
C ASP A 167 -11.06 -0.24 -17.42
N VAL A 168 -10.37 0.27 -16.39
CA VAL A 168 -11.00 0.95 -15.24
C VAL A 168 -11.67 2.26 -15.69
N HIS A 169 -10.96 3.14 -16.40
CA HIS A 169 -11.55 4.42 -16.84
C HIS A 169 -12.66 4.26 -17.88
N ALA A 170 -12.73 3.14 -18.59
CA ALA A 170 -13.84 2.84 -19.50
C ALA A 170 -15.18 2.69 -18.77
N VAL A 171 -15.16 2.24 -17.50
CA VAL A 171 -16.37 2.02 -16.69
C VAL A 171 -16.53 3.03 -15.55
N ALA A 172 -15.42 3.57 -15.03
CA ALA A 172 -15.35 4.56 -13.97
C ALA A 172 -14.46 5.75 -14.41
N PRO A 173 -14.96 6.65 -15.28
CA PRO A 173 -14.13 7.69 -15.92
C PRO A 173 -13.47 8.71 -14.99
N THR A 174 -13.85 8.73 -13.71
CA THR A 174 -13.34 9.64 -12.68
C THR A 174 -12.49 8.94 -11.62
N ALA A 175 -12.34 7.61 -11.69
CA ALA A 175 -11.59 6.85 -10.69
C ALA A 175 -10.13 7.32 -10.61
N ALA A 176 -9.59 7.40 -9.40
CA ALA A 176 -8.18 7.69 -9.18
C ALA A 176 -7.37 6.40 -9.11
N ILE A 177 -6.50 6.16 -10.09
CA ILE A 177 -5.66 4.96 -10.14
C ILE A 177 -4.27 5.26 -9.59
N TYR A 178 -3.82 4.49 -8.60
CA TYR A 178 -2.51 4.63 -7.97
C TYR A 178 -1.64 3.41 -8.26
N LEU A 179 -0.35 3.61 -8.49
CA LEU A 179 0.60 2.50 -8.48
C LEU A 179 1.25 2.38 -7.11
N TYR A 180 1.23 1.18 -6.54
CA TYR A 180 1.92 0.86 -5.30
C TYR A 180 3.34 0.39 -5.62
N GLU A 181 4.31 1.32 -5.55
CA GLU A 181 5.73 1.02 -5.75
C GLU A 181 6.27 0.13 -4.62
N THR A 182 6.67 -1.10 -4.95
CA THR A 182 7.27 -2.03 -3.99
C THR A 182 8.71 -1.64 -3.62
N TRP A 183 9.31 -2.36 -2.67
CA TRP A 183 10.64 -2.06 -2.13
C TRP A 183 11.76 -2.99 -2.64
N PRO A 184 13.04 -2.56 -2.52
CA PRO A 184 14.20 -3.45 -2.62
C PRO A 184 14.05 -4.69 -1.74
N ARG A 185 14.21 -5.88 -2.33
CA ARG A 185 14.26 -7.12 -1.54
C ARG A 185 15.66 -7.31 -0.96
N ALA A 186 15.74 -7.72 0.31
CA ALA A 186 17.02 -7.91 0.96
C ALA A 186 17.82 -9.08 0.35
N ASP A 187 17.15 -10.12 -0.14
CA ASP A 187 17.79 -11.26 -0.81
C ASP A 187 18.35 -10.93 -2.19
N ALA A 188 17.62 -10.18 -3.01
CA ALA A 188 18.12 -9.68 -4.29
C ALA A 188 19.36 -8.79 -4.09
N ALA A 189 19.32 -7.87 -3.12
CA ALA A 189 20.47 -7.04 -2.77
C ALA A 189 21.68 -7.88 -2.32
N ARG A 190 21.44 -8.96 -1.55
CA ARG A 190 22.50 -9.87 -1.12
C ARG A 190 23.09 -10.63 -2.30
N SER A 191 22.28 -11.07 -3.24
CA SER A 191 22.74 -11.77 -4.44
C SER A 191 23.67 -10.89 -5.27
N LEU A 192 23.32 -9.61 -5.42
CA LEU A 192 24.13 -8.60 -6.12
C LEU A 192 25.43 -8.26 -5.37
N ALA A 193 25.40 -8.21 -4.04
CA ALA A 193 26.56 -7.86 -3.20
C ALA A 193 27.50 -9.05 -2.92
N GLY A 194 27.03 -10.29 -3.07
CA GLY A 194 27.84 -11.50 -2.89
C GLY A 194 27.82 -12.09 -1.48
N ASP A 195 28.97 -12.60 -1.03
CA ASP A 195 29.10 -13.34 0.22
C ASP A 195 29.21 -12.38 1.44
N PRO A 196 28.28 -12.43 2.41
CA PRO A 196 28.31 -11.59 3.61
C PRO A 196 29.57 -11.73 4.49
N SER A 197 30.38 -12.78 4.29
CA SER A 197 31.64 -12.95 5.01
C SER A 197 32.82 -12.15 4.43
N GLN A 198 32.66 -11.58 3.23
CA GLN A 198 33.74 -10.88 2.53
C GLN A 198 33.88 -9.42 2.97
N ALA A 199 35.12 -8.93 2.98
CA ALA A 199 35.38 -7.52 3.18
C ALA A 199 34.76 -6.70 2.04
N GLY A 200 34.05 -5.63 2.37
CA GLY A 200 33.35 -4.78 1.39
C GLY A 200 31.86 -5.08 1.22
N PHE A 201 31.36 -6.21 1.74
CA PHE A 201 29.96 -6.61 1.58
C PHE A 201 28.97 -5.51 1.98
N ASP A 202 29.16 -4.85 3.14
CA ASP A 202 28.22 -3.81 3.60
C ASP A 202 28.11 -2.64 2.61
N THR A 203 29.23 -2.27 1.97
CA THR A 203 29.25 -1.20 0.96
C THR A 203 28.56 -1.66 -0.32
N ASP A 204 28.87 -2.85 -0.80
CA ASP A 204 28.28 -3.41 -2.02
C ASP A 204 26.77 -3.68 -1.84
N TYR A 205 26.36 -4.08 -0.63
CA TYR A 205 24.98 -4.31 -0.25
C TYR A 205 24.16 -3.03 -0.21
N ALA A 206 24.70 -1.97 0.41
CA ALA A 206 24.06 -0.66 0.40
C ALA A 206 23.90 -0.11 -1.03
N ALA A 207 24.94 -0.26 -1.86
CA ALA A 207 24.87 0.12 -3.28
C ALA A 207 23.86 -0.73 -4.06
N ALA A 208 23.72 -2.02 -3.74
CA ALA A 208 22.73 -2.89 -4.37
C ALA A 208 21.28 -2.49 -4.00
N LEU A 209 21.02 -2.11 -2.74
CA LEU A 209 19.72 -1.59 -2.32
C LEU A 209 19.37 -0.32 -3.10
N GLU A 210 20.28 0.65 -3.19
CA GLU A 210 20.07 1.89 -3.94
C GLU A 210 19.82 1.63 -5.44
N ARG A 211 20.56 0.69 -6.04
CA ARG A 211 20.34 0.30 -7.44
C ARG A 211 18.98 -0.34 -7.68
N LEU A 212 18.50 -1.16 -6.74
CA LEU A 212 17.17 -1.77 -6.81
C LEU A 212 16.07 -0.72 -6.64
N ASP A 213 16.24 0.20 -5.68
CA ASP A 213 15.30 1.29 -5.40
C ASP A 213 15.11 2.17 -6.63
N ASN A 214 16.21 2.64 -7.22
CA ASN A 214 16.18 3.42 -8.46
C ASN A 214 15.51 2.67 -9.61
N ALA A 215 15.71 1.35 -9.72
CA ALA A 215 15.09 0.55 -10.79
C ALA A 215 13.58 0.39 -10.60
N TYR A 216 13.09 0.28 -9.36
CA TYR A 216 11.66 0.32 -9.07
C TYR A 216 11.08 1.68 -9.43
N HIS A 217 11.68 2.75 -8.90
CA HIS A 217 11.31 4.12 -9.19
C HIS A 217 11.16 4.35 -10.71
N ASP A 218 12.22 4.05 -11.46
CA ASP A 218 12.26 4.24 -12.90
C ASP A 218 11.13 3.48 -13.62
N ALA A 219 10.88 2.23 -13.26
CA ALA A 219 9.83 1.42 -13.87
C ALA A 219 8.41 1.93 -13.53
N TYR A 220 8.15 2.27 -12.28
CA TYR A 220 6.82 2.70 -11.81
C TYR A 220 6.43 4.08 -12.38
N TYR A 221 7.31 5.07 -12.32
CA TYR A 221 7.02 6.39 -12.90
C TYR A 221 6.95 6.35 -14.43
N ARG A 222 7.75 5.48 -15.08
CA ARG A 222 7.63 5.29 -16.52
C ARG A 222 6.30 4.65 -16.91
N ALA A 223 5.86 3.62 -16.17
CA ALA A 223 4.56 2.98 -16.40
C ALA A 223 3.41 3.99 -16.21
N ALA A 224 3.46 4.80 -15.16
CA ALA A 224 2.48 5.86 -14.90
C ALA A 224 2.41 6.87 -16.06
N ALA A 225 3.58 7.35 -16.52
CA ALA A 225 3.66 8.29 -17.63
C ALA A 225 3.15 7.73 -18.96
N LEU A 226 3.33 6.43 -19.22
CA LEU A 226 2.87 5.76 -20.45
C LEU A 226 1.37 5.48 -20.47
N ALA A 227 0.77 5.22 -19.31
CA ALA A 227 -0.68 5.05 -19.20
C ALA A 227 -1.42 6.40 -19.25
N GLY A 228 -0.86 7.46 -18.67
CA GLY A 228 -1.39 8.81 -18.76
C GLY A 228 -2.63 9.09 -17.91
N GLY A 229 -3.35 8.06 -17.47
CA GLY A 229 -4.46 8.14 -16.51
C GLY A 229 -4.10 7.79 -15.06
N ILE A 230 -2.84 7.48 -14.76
CA ILE A 230 -2.42 7.21 -13.38
C ILE A 230 -2.40 8.50 -12.57
N ARG A 231 -3.10 8.52 -11.44
CA ARG A 231 -3.23 9.68 -10.55
C ARG A 231 -1.91 10.00 -9.84
N ALA A 232 -1.22 8.98 -9.34
CA ALA A 232 0.11 9.08 -8.75
C ALA A 232 0.76 7.70 -8.53
N VAL A 233 2.05 7.69 -8.22
CA VAL A 233 2.75 6.55 -7.63
C VAL A 233 2.78 6.75 -6.11
N ALA A 234 2.57 5.69 -5.33
CA ALA A 234 2.79 5.71 -3.88
C ALA A 234 4.20 5.19 -3.60
N PRO A 235 5.15 6.05 -3.17
CA PRO A 235 6.59 5.74 -3.19
C PRO A 235 7.05 4.93 -1.96
N VAL A 236 6.53 3.70 -1.81
CA VAL A 236 6.84 2.86 -0.63
C VAL A 236 8.29 2.38 -0.65
N GLY A 237 8.83 2.00 -1.82
CA GLY A 237 10.25 1.66 -1.96
C GLY A 237 11.17 2.79 -1.49
N GLU A 238 10.94 4.00 -2.00
CA GLU A 238 11.70 5.18 -1.59
C GLU A 238 11.57 5.48 -0.08
N ALA A 239 10.41 5.22 0.51
CA ALA A 239 10.21 5.37 1.96
C ALA A 239 11.04 4.37 2.77
N TRP A 240 11.18 3.14 2.29
CA TRP A 240 12.07 2.14 2.91
C TRP A 240 13.53 2.59 2.82
N GLN A 241 13.98 3.03 1.64
CA GLN A 241 15.31 3.59 1.43
C GLN A 241 15.59 4.79 2.35
N ARG A 242 14.59 5.64 2.56
CA ARG A 242 14.68 6.78 3.48
C ARG A 242 14.78 6.33 4.94
N ALA A 243 14.02 5.32 5.36
CA ALA A 243 14.10 4.77 6.72
C ALA A 243 15.49 4.22 7.05
N TRP A 244 16.15 3.55 6.09
CA TRP A 244 17.53 3.08 6.23
C TRP A 244 18.52 4.23 6.31
N THR A 245 18.45 5.16 5.37
CA THR A 245 19.38 6.29 5.27
C THR A 245 19.32 7.20 6.50
N GLN A 246 18.14 7.32 7.12
CA GLN A 246 17.93 8.12 8.34
C GLN A 246 18.14 7.34 9.65
N GLY A 247 18.50 6.05 9.58
CA GLY A 247 18.76 5.23 10.76
C GLY A 247 17.52 4.92 11.60
N VAL A 248 16.35 4.86 10.97
CA VAL A 248 15.08 4.43 11.61
C VAL A 248 14.91 2.92 11.55
N ALA A 249 15.48 2.27 10.54
CA ALA A 249 15.39 0.84 10.32
C ALA A 249 16.74 0.20 9.95
N GLU A 250 16.87 -1.10 10.23
CA GLU A 250 18.00 -1.93 9.82
C GLU A 250 18.04 -2.06 8.30
N ALA A 251 19.17 -1.64 7.71
CA ALA A 251 19.40 -1.70 6.28
C ALA A 251 19.95 -3.06 5.85
N ASN A 252 20.77 -3.72 6.69
CA ASN A 252 21.48 -4.94 6.33
C ASN A 252 21.18 -6.09 7.30
N PRO A 253 20.26 -7.01 6.96
CA PRO A 253 19.91 -8.15 7.81
C PRO A 253 20.90 -9.34 7.70
N TYR A 254 22.10 -9.13 7.14
CA TYR A 254 23.11 -10.18 6.94
C TYR A 254 24.38 -9.99 7.77
N THR A 255 24.68 -8.79 8.26
CA THR A 255 25.92 -8.49 8.99
C THR A 255 25.63 -7.94 10.39
N GLY A 256 25.39 -8.87 11.32
CA GLY A 256 25.05 -8.53 12.71
C GLY A 256 23.71 -7.79 12.85
N SER A 257 23.45 -7.19 14.01
CA SER A 257 22.25 -6.36 14.23
C SER A 257 22.69 -4.98 14.69
N SER A 258 22.18 -3.94 14.03
CA SER A 258 22.31 -2.55 14.47
C SER A 258 21.46 -2.20 15.70
N GLY A 259 20.57 -3.11 16.14
CA GLY A 259 19.56 -2.84 17.15
C GLY A 259 18.32 -2.10 16.63
N LEU A 260 18.30 -1.72 15.35
CA LEU A 260 17.14 -1.14 14.67
C LEU A 260 16.15 -2.22 14.20
N PRO A 261 14.86 -1.89 14.03
CA PRO A 261 13.88 -2.82 13.48
C PRO A 261 14.13 -3.12 12.01
N SER A 262 13.88 -4.35 11.59
CA SER A 262 13.92 -4.74 10.16
C SER A 262 12.56 -4.44 9.51
N LEU A 263 12.58 -3.85 8.31
CA LEU A 263 11.37 -3.66 7.50
C LEU A 263 10.95 -4.93 6.76
N TRP A 264 11.87 -5.88 6.53
CA TRP A 264 11.53 -7.19 5.98
C TRP A 264 11.16 -8.18 7.07
N TYR A 265 10.25 -9.09 6.74
CA TYR A 265 9.88 -10.20 7.61
C TYR A 265 11.09 -11.13 7.80
N GLY A 266 11.47 -11.28 9.06
CA GLY A 266 12.55 -12.17 9.48
C GLY A 266 12.01 -13.55 9.85
N ILE A 267 12.52 -14.10 10.94
CA ILE A 267 11.94 -15.26 11.61
C ILE A 267 11.48 -14.82 13.00
N LYS A 268 10.23 -15.16 13.36
CA LYS A 268 9.64 -14.88 14.67
C LYS A 268 9.57 -16.18 15.51
N SER A 269 9.24 -16.04 16.79
CA SER A 269 9.03 -17.18 17.71
C SER A 269 7.86 -18.07 17.28
N VAL A 270 6.83 -17.45 16.73
CA VAL A 270 5.70 -18.09 16.06
C VAL A 270 5.54 -17.39 14.71
N ASN A 271 5.67 -18.13 13.63
CA ASN A 271 5.42 -17.64 12.27
C ASN A 271 4.12 -18.28 11.78
N ASP A 272 3.24 -17.46 11.22
CA ASP A 272 2.09 -17.93 10.47
C ASP A 272 2.15 -17.27 9.08
N PRO A 273 2.49 -18.03 8.04
CA PRO A 273 2.72 -19.48 8.05
C PRO A 273 4.08 -19.84 8.65
N ALA A 274 4.23 -21.11 9.01
CA ALA A 274 5.49 -21.63 9.51
C ALA A 274 6.60 -21.53 8.44
N ILE A 275 7.73 -20.92 8.82
CA ILE A 275 8.95 -20.82 8.01
C ILE A 275 10.16 -21.28 8.84
N SER A 276 11.16 -21.85 8.17
CA SER A 276 12.39 -22.34 8.80
C SER A 276 13.60 -21.43 8.56
N SER A 277 13.44 -20.38 7.76
CA SER A 277 14.46 -19.38 7.44
C SER A 277 13.81 -18.00 7.32
N PRO A 278 14.55 -16.91 7.63
CA PRO A 278 14.06 -15.56 7.38
C PRO A 278 13.65 -15.37 5.92
N ASP A 279 12.49 -14.74 5.71
CA ASP A 279 11.90 -14.54 4.38
C ASP A 279 12.67 -13.48 3.59
N ARG A 280 12.95 -12.32 4.20
CA ARG A 280 13.79 -11.24 3.65
C ARG A 280 13.27 -10.58 2.37
N TYR A 281 11.98 -10.68 2.06
CA TYR A 281 11.38 -9.89 0.99
C TYR A 281 9.96 -9.41 1.27
N HIS A 282 9.12 -10.18 1.97
CA HIS A 282 7.84 -9.69 2.47
C HIS A 282 8.01 -8.67 3.59
N PRO A 283 6.99 -7.83 3.86
CA PRO A 283 7.11 -6.81 4.88
C PRO A 283 7.02 -7.43 6.29
N SER A 284 7.81 -6.88 7.22
CA SER A 284 7.55 -7.02 8.65
C SER A 284 6.32 -6.20 9.04
N VAL A 285 5.98 -6.21 10.33
CA VAL A 285 4.94 -5.32 10.85
C VAL A 285 5.34 -3.85 10.62
N GLU A 286 6.60 -3.51 10.89
CA GLU A 286 7.15 -2.17 10.70
C GLU A 286 7.16 -1.77 9.21
N GLY A 287 7.53 -2.70 8.32
CA GLY A 287 7.50 -2.47 6.87
C GLY A 287 6.09 -2.29 6.32
N ALA A 288 5.13 -3.10 6.79
CA ALA A 288 3.72 -3.01 6.39
C ALA A 288 3.08 -1.72 6.89
N TYR A 289 3.40 -1.31 8.13
CA TYR A 289 2.98 -0.04 8.70
C TYR A 289 3.46 1.15 7.87
N LEU A 290 4.76 1.17 7.53
CA LEU A 290 5.32 2.22 6.69
C LEU A 290 4.68 2.27 5.30
N ALA A 291 4.44 1.09 4.69
CA ALA A 291 3.75 1.00 3.41
C ALA A 291 2.33 1.58 3.46
N ALA A 292 1.56 1.22 4.49
CA ALA A 292 0.20 1.72 4.68
C ALA A 292 0.19 3.25 4.89
N LEU A 293 1.16 3.81 5.63
CA LEU A 293 1.25 5.25 5.85
C LEU A 293 1.49 6.02 4.54
N VAL A 294 2.41 5.53 3.70
CA VAL A 294 2.70 6.13 2.40
C VAL A 294 1.48 6.08 1.49
N LEU A 295 0.82 4.92 1.40
CA LEU A 295 -0.43 4.76 0.63
C LEU A 295 -1.52 5.71 1.15
N PHE A 296 -1.73 5.75 2.46
CA PHE A 296 -2.73 6.61 3.08
C PHE A 296 -2.50 8.08 2.80
N GLN A 297 -1.27 8.60 2.98
CA GLN A 297 -0.99 9.99 2.67
C GLN A 297 -1.10 10.28 1.17
N GLN A 298 -0.61 9.39 0.30
CA GLN A 298 -0.67 9.61 -1.16
C GLN A 298 -2.13 9.71 -1.66
N ILE A 299 -3.00 8.85 -1.12
CA ILE A 299 -4.38 8.69 -1.58
C ILE A 299 -5.30 9.76 -0.97
N THR A 300 -5.15 10.03 0.33
CA THR A 300 -6.07 10.91 1.07
C THR A 300 -5.58 12.34 1.22
N ALA A 301 -4.29 12.58 0.97
CA ALA A 301 -3.58 13.82 1.27
C ALA A 301 -3.56 14.22 2.77
N VAL A 302 -3.99 13.35 3.67
CA VAL A 302 -3.86 13.56 5.12
C VAL A 302 -2.40 13.45 5.53
N ASP A 303 -1.90 14.44 6.28
CA ASP A 303 -0.55 14.40 6.86
C ASP A 303 -0.48 13.31 7.93
N VAL A 304 0.18 12.18 7.62
CA VAL A 304 0.19 11.01 8.52
C VAL A 304 0.82 11.27 9.89
N ARG A 305 1.55 12.37 10.06
CA ARG A 305 2.14 12.73 11.36
C ARG A 305 1.09 13.19 12.37
N THR A 306 -0.13 13.48 11.92
CA THR A 306 -1.24 13.81 12.82
C THR A 306 -1.77 12.58 13.56
N LEU A 307 -1.50 11.36 13.08
CA LEU A 307 -1.85 10.11 13.75
C LEU A 307 -1.09 9.97 15.10
N GLY A 308 0.18 10.37 15.12
CA GLY A 308 0.99 10.42 16.33
C GLY A 308 1.34 9.04 16.90
N GLY A 309 2.00 9.04 18.06
CA GLY A 309 2.52 7.80 18.66
C GLY A 309 1.48 6.87 19.27
N GLY A 310 0.24 7.35 19.43
CA GLY A 310 -0.88 6.57 19.96
C GLY A 310 -1.78 5.95 18.90
N GLU A 311 -1.39 6.03 17.62
CA GLU A 311 -2.14 5.50 16.48
C GLU A 311 -2.51 4.01 16.72
N GLN A 312 -3.75 3.67 16.36
CA GLN A 312 -4.40 2.42 16.78
C GLN A 312 -3.76 1.17 16.19
N ALA A 313 -3.39 1.18 14.91
CA ALA A 313 -2.76 0.05 14.23
C ALA A 313 -1.34 -0.21 14.76
N ALA A 314 -0.54 0.83 14.96
CA ALA A 314 0.76 0.73 15.60
C ALA A 314 0.62 0.11 17.00
N THR A 315 -0.36 0.57 17.79
CA THR A 315 -0.61 0.06 19.14
C THR A 315 -1.04 -1.41 19.12
N SER A 316 -2.00 -1.78 18.29
CA SER A 316 -2.56 -3.14 18.21
C SER A 316 -1.53 -4.16 17.70
N LEU A 317 -0.63 -3.72 16.82
CA LEU A 317 0.47 -4.52 16.28
C LEU A 317 1.74 -4.51 17.15
N GLY A 318 1.75 -3.74 18.24
CA GLY A 318 2.84 -3.71 19.21
C GLY A 318 4.06 -2.89 18.81
N LEU A 319 3.90 -1.92 17.90
CA LEU A 319 4.94 -0.95 17.57
C LEU A 319 5.17 0.00 18.75
N ALA A 320 6.44 0.33 19.01
CA ALA A 320 6.77 1.36 19.98
C ALA A 320 6.30 2.74 19.48
N GLN A 321 5.71 3.55 20.35
CA GLN A 321 5.13 4.85 19.98
C GLN A 321 6.13 5.78 19.29
N ASN A 322 7.38 5.78 19.75
CA ASN A 322 8.45 6.58 19.14
C ASN A 322 8.81 6.08 17.74
N LEU A 323 8.78 4.77 17.51
CA LEU A 323 9.00 4.20 16.17
C LEU A 323 7.84 4.54 15.24
N ALA A 324 6.59 4.47 15.72
CA ALA A 324 5.42 4.87 14.92
C ALA A 324 5.55 6.32 14.43
N VAL A 325 5.91 7.26 15.31
CA VAL A 325 6.14 8.67 14.93
C VAL A 325 7.29 8.82 13.93
N GLN A 326 8.38 8.06 14.09
CA GLN A 326 9.49 8.08 13.14
C GLN A 326 9.06 7.59 11.77
N LEU A 327 8.31 6.48 11.69
CA LEU A 327 7.79 5.95 10.43
C LEU A 327 6.77 6.88 9.77
N GLN A 328 5.93 7.57 10.55
CA GLN A 328 5.03 8.63 10.06
C GLN A 328 5.82 9.79 9.43
N GLU A 329 6.90 10.25 10.05
CA GLU A 329 7.77 11.28 9.47
C GLU A 329 8.45 10.79 8.18
N ILE A 330 8.91 9.53 8.13
CA ILE A 330 9.49 8.93 6.91
C ILE A 330 8.46 8.88 5.77
N ALA A 331 7.25 8.41 6.05
CA ALA A 331 6.17 8.37 5.06
C ALA A 331 5.82 9.78 4.56
N TRP A 332 5.65 10.73 5.50
CA TRP A 332 5.35 12.12 5.16
C TRP A 332 6.43 12.74 4.26
N GLN A 333 7.70 12.57 4.60
CA GLN A 333 8.81 13.07 3.77
C GLN A 333 8.85 12.42 2.39
N SER A 334 8.51 11.13 2.29
CA SER A 334 8.59 10.40 1.03
C SER A 334 7.51 10.85 0.05
N VAL A 335 6.27 11.03 0.53
CA VAL A 335 5.18 11.57 -0.29
C VAL A 335 5.37 13.06 -0.60
N THR A 336 5.78 13.89 0.37
CA THR A 336 5.94 15.34 0.12
C THR A 336 7.15 15.70 -0.72
N ARG A 337 8.12 14.79 -0.86
CA ARG A 337 9.32 14.97 -1.68
C ARG A 337 9.35 14.02 -2.87
N GLU A 338 8.21 13.40 -3.19
CA GLU A 338 8.02 12.55 -4.37
C GLU A 338 8.52 13.29 -5.62
N ASN A 339 9.25 12.59 -6.49
CA ASN A 339 9.79 13.17 -7.71
C ASN A 339 9.64 12.20 -8.89
N ALA A 340 8.73 12.47 -9.81
CA ALA A 340 8.48 11.58 -10.95
C ALA A 340 9.60 11.55 -12.03
N ALA A 341 10.70 12.27 -11.83
CA ALA A 341 11.81 12.28 -12.79
C ALA A 341 12.65 11.01 -12.67
N LEU A 342 12.71 10.24 -13.76
CA LEU A 342 13.53 9.02 -13.84
C LEU A 342 14.99 9.30 -13.48
N VAL A 343 15.56 8.43 -12.65
CA VAL A 343 16.97 8.40 -12.28
C VAL A 343 17.79 7.88 -13.47
N ASN A 344 17.36 6.78 -14.10
CA ASN A 344 18.01 6.17 -15.26
C ASN A 344 17.02 5.99 -16.42
N ALA A 345 16.94 7.00 -17.30
CA ALA A 345 15.99 7.00 -18.41
C ALA A 345 16.42 6.21 -19.67
N ASP A 346 17.69 5.78 -19.75
CA ASP A 346 18.26 5.10 -20.93
C ASP A 346 19.00 3.80 -20.51
N PRO A 347 18.60 2.61 -21.01
CA PRO A 347 17.44 2.38 -21.88
C PRO A 347 16.12 2.63 -21.14
N ASP A 348 15.07 3.00 -21.89
CA ASP A 348 13.73 3.23 -21.34
C ASP A 348 13.25 1.96 -20.60
N PRO A 349 12.93 2.05 -19.29
CA PRO A 349 12.55 0.91 -18.46
C PRO A 349 11.41 0.06 -19.04
N CYS A 350 10.48 0.66 -19.78
CA CYS A 350 9.31 -0.04 -20.33
C CYS A 350 9.53 -0.60 -21.75
N THR A 351 10.68 -0.34 -22.38
CA THR A 351 10.97 -0.83 -23.75
C THR A 351 12.31 -1.54 -23.89
N ALA A 352 13.13 -1.53 -22.83
CA ALA A 352 14.33 -2.33 -22.76
C ALA A 352 13.98 -3.82 -22.96
N MET A 353 14.65 -4.46 -23.93
CA MET A 353 14.52 -5.91 -24.14
C MET A 353 15.02 -6.67 -22.90
N PRO A 354 14.33 -7.76 -22.52
CA PRO A 354 14.69 -8.54 -21.33
C PRO A 354 16.08 -9.19 -21.40
#